data_AF-A0ABD0MNS7-F1
#
_entry.id   AF-A0ABD0MNS7-F1
#
_cell.length_a   1.000
_cell.length_b   1.000
_cell.length_c   1.000
_cell.angle_alpha   90.00
_cell.angle_beta   90.00
_cell.angle_gamma   90.00
#
_symmetry.space_group_name_H-M   'P 1'
#
loop_
_entity.id
_entity.type
_entity.pdbx_description
1 polymer ?
#
loop_
_entity_poly.entity_id
_entity_poly.type
_entity_poly.pdbx_seq_one_letter_code
_entity_poly.pdbx_strand_id
1 'polypeptide(L)'
;MSYHSSTTNMAFHLKRIHPQYQTDDGSSSSSSTGAAPKLTQRKLDLRPPLSEKRKREITDKIAEFIALDMRPVNVVDGDGFKELMRTLEPGYTVPKRETVMHSVDAKYASIRGEVYIYLDLAANGGISYSYSPLYY
;
A
#
# COMPACT_ATOMS: atom_id res chain seq x y z
N MET A 1 14.50 -37.16 -33.98
CA MET A 1 13.52 -36.83 -32.92
C MET A 1 14.30 -36.45 -31.67
N SER A 2 14.36 -35.16 -31.35
CA SER A 2 15.11 -34.66 -30.20
C SER A 2 14.22 -34.70 -28.97
N TYR A 3 14.64 -35.43 -27.96
CA TYR A 3 14.02 -35.45 -26.64
C TYR A 3 15.02 -34.84 -25.64
N HIS A 4 14.96 -33.53 -25.41
CA HIS A 4 15.63 -32.92 -24.25
C HIS A 4 14.65 -32.94 -23.07
N SER A 5 14.65 -34.06 -22.35
CA SER A 5 14.13 -34.11 -20.98
C SER A 5 15.32 -34.13 -20.04
N SER A 6 15.57 -33.03 -19.35
CA SER A 6 16.22 -33.15 -18.06
C SER A 6 15.95 -31.93 -17.20
N THR A 7 14.78 -31.87 -16.59
CA THR A 7 14.71 -31.38 -15.21
C THR A 7 15.41 -32.43 -14.34
N THR A 8 16.74 -32.54 -14.46
CA THR A 8 17.54 -33.38 -13.58
C THR A 8 17.14 -33.00 -12.15
N ASN A 9 16.69 -33.98 -11.37
CA ASN A 9 16.26 -33.79 -9.98
C ASN A 9 17.21 -32.80 -9.28
N MET A 10 16.64 -31.73 -8.72
CA MET A 10 17.41 -30.58 -8.21
C MET A 10 18.53 -30.96 -7.25
N ALA A 11 18.37 -32.04 -6.49
CA ALA A 11 19.42 -32.60 -5.65
C ALA A 11 20.69 -32.95 -6.44
N PHE A 12 20.53 -33.59 -7.61
CA PHE A 12 21.65 -33.96 -8.48
C PHE A 12 22.27 -32.76 -9.21
N HIS A 13 21.44 -31.79 -9.62
CA HIS A 13 21.95 -30.55 -10.23
C HIS A 13 22.83 -29.77 -9.24
N LEU A 14 22.32 -29.59 -8.00
CA LEU A 14 23.04 -28.92 -6.92
C LEU A 14 24.36 -29.62 -6.62
N LYS A 15 24.38 -30.95 -6.49
CA LYS A 15 25.61 -31.72 -6.28
C LYS A 15 26.64 -31.54 -7.41
N ARG A 16 26.16 -31.42 -8.66
CA ARG A 16 27.03 -31.37 -9.85
C ARG A 16 27.61 -29.98 -10.13
N ILE A 17 26.82 -28.93 -9.93
CA ILE A 17 27.19 -27.54 -10.23
C ILE A 17 27.69 -26.80 -8.99
N HIS A 18 27.27 -27.23 -7.80
CA HIS A 18 27.66 -26.64 -6.52
C HIS A 18 28.23 -27.72 -5.58
N PRO A 19 29.50 -28.13 -5.77
CA PRO A 19 30.17 -29.13 -4.93
C PRO A 19 30.19 -28.81 -3.44
N GLN A 20 30.02 -27.53 -3.08
CA GLN A 20 29.91 -27.03 -1.71
C GLN A 20 28.58 -27.32 -0.99
N TYR A 21 27.57 -27.85 -1.69
CA TYR A 21 26.26 -28.19 -1.11
C TYR A 21 26.09 -29.72 -1.11
N GLN A 22 26.88 -30.40 -0.29
CA GLN A 22 26.64 -31.81 0.04
C GLN A 22 25.61 -31.85 1.17
N THR A 23 24.43 -32.40 0.89
CA THR A 23 23.49 -32.79 1.94
C THR A 23 23.98 -34.13 2.51
N ASP A 24 24.70 -34.07 3.62
CA ASP A 24 25.11 -35.26 4.37
C ASP A 24 23.87 -35.90 5.00
N ASP A 25 23.28 -36.87 4.31
CA ASP A 25 22.35 -37.82 4.93
C ASP A 25 23.17 -39.02 5.41
N GLY A 26 23.64 -38.93 6.65
CA GLY A 26 24.50 -39.94 7.25
C GLY A 26 24.78 -39.65 8.71
N SER A 27 23.94 -40.21 9.58
CA SER A 27 24.10 -40.30 11.04
C SER A 27 25.57 -40.45 11.47
N SER A 28 26.17 -39.39 12.02
CA SER A 28 27.33 -39.49 12.90
C SER A 28 27.52 -38.20 13.70
N SER A 29 27.57 -38.37 15.01
CA SER A 29 27.84 -37.37 16.03
C SER A 29 29.21 -36.70 15.81
N SER A 30 29.24 -35.38 15.67
CA SER A 30 30.35 -34.57 16.18
C SER A 30 29.93 -33.10 16.38
N SER A 31 30.23 -32.62 17.58
CA SER A 31 30.15 -31.24 18.01
C SER A 31 30.97 -30.32 17.12
N SER A 32 30.33 -29.31 16.52
CA SER A 32 31.03 -28.09 16.10
C SER A 32 30.12 -26.88 16.26
N THR A 33 30.62 -25.93 17.03
CA THR A 33 30.07 -24.59 17.23
C THR A 33 30.17 -23.81 15.92
N GLY A 34 29.06 -23.70 15.20
CA GLY A 34 28.94 -22.85 14.02
C GLY A 34 27.48 -22.45 13.85
N ALA A 35 27.15 -21.19 14.16
CA ALA A 35 25.80 -20.67 14.00
C ALA A 35 25.43 -20.72 12.50
N ALA A 36 24.60 -21.69 12.12
CA ALA A 36 24.08 -21.80 10.76
C ALA A 36 23.36 -20.50 10.36
N PRO A 37 23.56 -19.98 9.13
CA PRO A 37 22.83 -18.82 8.65
C PRO A 37 21.34 -19.16 8.61
N LYS A 38 20.57 -18.52 9.48
CA LYS A 38 19.12 -18.72 9.58
C LYS A 38 18.50 -18.28 8.25
N LEU A 39 18.07 -19.23 7.43
CA LEU A 39 17.34 -18.96 6.21
C LEU A 39 16.05 -18.21 6.56
N THR A 40 16.03 -16.89 6.39
CA THR A 40 14.80 -16.11 6.41
C THR A 40 13.98 -16.49 5.18
N GLN A 41 13.06 -17.43 5.35
CA GLN A 41 12.04 -17.74 4.37
C GLN A 41 11.21 -16.47 4.15
N ARG A 42 11.43 -15.80 3.01
CA ARG A 42 10.57 -14.67 2.61
C ARG A 42 9.19 -15.23 2.32
N LYS A 43 8.22 -14.90 3.17
CA LYS A 43 6.80 -15.11 2.88
C LYS A 43 6.49 -14.31 1.61
N LEU A 44 6.22 -15.01 0.52
CA LEU A 44 5.68 -14.39 -0.69
C LEU A 44 4.28 -13.92 -0.34
N ASP A 45 4.09 -12.60 -0.19
CA ASP A 45 2.76 -12.04 -0.14
C ASP A 45 2.14 -12.19 -1.53
N LEU A 46 1.36 -13.26 -1.68
CA LEU A 46 0.66 -13.65 -2.92
C LEU A 46 -0.43 -12.65 -3.34
N ARG A 47 -0.60 -11.54 -2.61
CA ARG A 47 -1.58 -10.53 -2.95
C ARG A 47 -1.08 -9.72 -4.15
N PRO A 48 -1.92 -9.56 -5.18
CA PRO A 48 -1.57 -8.70 -6.30
C PRO A 48 -1.32 -7.26 -5.80
N PRO A 49 -0.32 -6.55 -6.34
CA PRO A 49 -0.04 -5.19 -5.96
C PRO A 49 -1.24 -4.29 -6.28
N LEU A 50 -1.55 -3.37 -5.35
CA LEU A 50 -2.65 -2.43 -5.52
C LEU A 50 -2.36 -1.49 -6.70
N SER A 51 -3.35 -1.24 -7.55
CA SER A 51 -3.17 -0.34 -8.71
C SER A 51 -2.92 1.11 -8.26
N GLU A 52 -2.12 1.84 -9.03
CA GLU A 52 -1.81 3.26 -8.72
C GLU A 52 -3.08 4.13 -8.69
N LYS A 53 -4.05 3.84 -9.57
CA LYS A 53 -5.36 4.51 -9.55
C LYS A 53 -6.07 4.31 -8.21
N ARG A 54 -6.11 3.07 -7.71
CA ARG A 54 -6.77 2.75 -6.43
C ARG A 54 -6.06 3.40 -5.24
N LYS A 55 -4.72 3.44 -5.24
CA LYS A 55 -3.95 4.16 -4.21
C LYS A 55 -4.29 5.65 -4.16
N ARG A 56 -4.42 6.29 -5.32
CA ARG A 56 -4.83 7.70 -5.41
C ARG A 56 -6.25 7.90 -4.88
N GLU A 57 -7.19 7.08 -5.32
CA GLU A 57 -8.58 7.13 -4.84
C GLU A 57 -8.68 7.02 -3.32
N ILE A 58 -7.96 6.07 -2.71
CA ILE A 58 -7.93 5.93 -1.24
C ILE A 58 -7.36 7.19 -0.58
N THR A 59 -6.26 7.72 -1.11
CA THR A 59 -5.62 8.94 -0.58
C THR A 59 -6.56 10.15 -0.65
N ASP A 60 -7.27 10.30 -1.77
CA ASP A 60 -8.26 11.37 -1.95
C ASP A 60 -9.43 11.23 -0.98
N LYS A 61 -9.88 10.00 -0.71
CA LYS A 61 -10.92 9.73 0.30
C LYS A 61 -10.46 10.01 1.73
N ILE A 62 -9.19 9.77 2.04
CA ILE A 62 -8.61 10.15 3.34
C ILE A 62 -8.59 11.68 3.48
N ALA A 63 -8.19 12.40 2.44
CA ALA A 63 -8.21 13.87 2.45
C ALA A 63 -9.63 14.43 2.60
N GLU A 64 -10.63 13.83 1.93
CA GLU A 64 -12.05 14.16 2.11
C GLU A 64 -12.52 13.92 3.55
N PHE A 65 -12.22 12.76 4.12
CA PHE A 65 -12.52 12.46 5.53
C PHE A 65 -11.94 13.52 6.47
N ILE A 66 -10.67 13.90 6.27
CA ILE A 66 -9.99 14.91 7.09
C ILE A 66 -10.72 16.26 7.00
N ALA A 67 -11.08 16.68 5.79
CA ALA A 67 -11.73 17.96 5.54
C ALA A 67 -13.18 17.99 6.06
N LEU A 68 -13.98 16.96 5.75
CA LEU A 68 -15.39 16.88 6.13
C LEU A 68 -15.59 16.74 7.64
N ASP A 69 -14.76 15.92 8.29
CA ASP A 69 -14.88 15.64 9.71
C ASP A 69 -14.02 16.59 10.57
N MET A 70 -13.43 17.62 9.96
CA MET A 70 -12.56 18.61 10.62
C MET A 70 -11.45 17.96 11.45
N ARG A 71 -10.87 16.88 10.94
CA ARG A 71 -9.83 16.14 11.65
C ARG A 71 -8.46 16.79 11.42
N PRO A 72 -7.56 16.74 12.41
CA PRO A 72 -6.19 17.16 12.18
C PRO A 72 -5.49 16.18 11.23
N VAL A 73 -4.65 16.70 10.32
CA VAL A 73 -3.97 15.87 9.30
C VAL A 73 -3.04 14.81 9.93
N ASN A 74 -2.57 15.04 11.17
CA ASN A 74 -1.74 14.08 11.91
C ASN A 74 -2.46 12.75 12.24
N VAL A 75 -3.77 12.64 12.00
CA VAL A 75 -4.53 11.38 12.19
C VAL A 75 -3.92 10.23 11.39
N VAL A 76 -3.33 10.52 10.22
CA VAL A 76 -2.75 9.49 9.34
C VAL A 76 -1.46 8.87 9.90
N ASP A 77 -0.80 9.56 10.82
CA ASP A 77 0.40 9.07 11.50
C ASP A 77 0.05 8.19 12.71
N GLY A 78 -1.21 8.22 13.18
CA GLY A 78 -1.66 7.45 14.34
C GLY A 78 -1.68 5.95 14.09
N ASP A 79 -1.22 5.17 15.08
CA ASP A 79 -1.12 3.72 14.95
C ASP A 79 -2.48 3.05 14.75
N GLY A 80 -3.53 3.56 15.42
CA GLY A 80 -4.90 3.07 15.22
C GLY A 80 -5.42 3.29 13.81
N PHE A 81 -5.06 4.40 13.16
CA PHE A 81 -5.43 4.66 11.76
C PHE A 81 -4.69 3.71 10.81
N LYS A 82 -3.40 3.49 11.04
CA LYS A 82 -2.59 2.54 10.26
C LYS A 82 -3.08 1.10 10.43
N GLU A 83 -3.51 0.72 11.62
CA GLU A 83 -4.15 -0.57 11.92
C GLU A 83 -5.44 -0.76 11.12
N LEU A 84 -6.30 0.25 11.15
CA LEU A 84 -7.54 0.29 10.38
C LEU A 84 -7.25 0.10 8.88
N MET A 85 -6.32 0.88 8.33
CA MET A 85 -5.97 0.80 6.90
C MET A 85 -5.36 -0.55 6.53
N ARG A 86 -4.53 -1.14 7.39
CA ARG A 86 -3.97 -2.48 7.16
C ARG A 86 -5.04 -3.57 7.14
N THR A 87 -6.13 -3.38 7.88
CA THR A 87 -7.27 -4.31 7.91
C THR A 87 -8.15 -4.15 6.69
N LEU A 88 -8.46 -2.90 6.32
CA LEU A 88 -9.36 -2.58 5.20
C LEU A 88 -8.70 -2.78 3.83
N GLU A 89 -7.49 -2.26 3.65
CA GLU A 89 -6.73 -2.31 2.39
C GLU A 89 -5.25 -2.66 2.69
N PRO A 90 -4.93 -3.94 2.92
CA PRO A 90 -3.57 -4.37 3.30
C PRO A 90 -2.48 -4.01 2.27
N GLY A 91 -2.85 -3.83 1.00
CA GLY A 91 -1.95 -3.44 -0.09
C GLY A 91 -1.72 -1.92 -0.20
N TYR A 92 -2.40 -1.12 0.62
CA TYR A 92 -2.25 0.33 0.65
C TYR A 92 -1.25 0.75 1.73
N THR A 93 -0.24 1.50 1.33
CA THR A 93 0.69 2.15 2.27
C THR A 93 0.17 3.55 2.56
N VAL A 94 -0.11 3.83 3.84
CA VAL A 94 -0.55 5.17 4.26
C VAL A 94 0.53 6.20 3.90
N PRO A 95 0.20 7.24 3.11
CA PRO A 95 1.16 8.26 2.71
C PRO A 95 1.56 9.13 3.90
N LYS A 96 2.68 9.83 3.76
CA LYS A 96 3.12 10.79 4.77
C LYS A 96 2.10 11.91 4.92
N ARG A 97 2.02 12.46 6.14
CA ARG A 97 1.18 13.63 6.47
C ARG A 97 1.31 14.77 5.46
N GLU A 98 2.52 15.06 5.02
CA GLU A 98 2.80 16.10 4.01
C GLU A 98 2.03 15.84 2.72
N THR A 99 2.07 14.62 2.18
CA THR A 99 1.35 14.26 0.97
C THR A 99 -0.16 14.42 1.13
N VAL A 100 -0.69 14.03 2.28
CA VAL A 100 -2.11 14.19 2.60
C VAL A 100 -2.48 15.67 2.71
N MET A 101 -1.63 16.49 3.34
CA MET A 101 -1.82 17.94 3.45
C MET A 101 -1.91 18.59 2.07
N HIS A 102 -1.01 18.24 1.14
CA HIS A 102 -1.08 18.75 -0.25
C HIS A 102 -2.39 18.34 -0.94
N SER A 103 -2.92 17.14 -0.68
CA SER A 103 -4.21 16.69 -1.23
C SER A 103 -5.37 17.51 -0.65
N VAL A 104 -5.35 17.79 0.66
CA VAL A 104 -6.33 18.66 1.32
C VAL A 104 -6.30 20.08 0.77
N ASP A 105 -5.10 20.67 0.62
CA ASP A 105 -4.92 22.02 0.07
C ASP A 105 -5.43 22.11 -1.38
N ALA A 106 -5.13 21.11 -2.20
CA ALA A 106 -5.60 21.03 -3.59
C ALA A 106 -7.14 20.97 -3.66
N LYS A 107 -7.77 20.17 -2.79
CA LYS A 107 -9.24 20.09 -2.70
C LYS A 107 -9.85 21.42 -2.25
N TYR A 108 -9.25 22.07 -1.25
CA TYR A 108 -9.69 23.39 -0.80
C TYR A 108 -9.62 24.42 -1.94
N ALA A 109 -8.53 24.46 -2.70
CA ALA A 109 -8.38 25.37 -3.83
C ALA A 109 -9.46 25.16 -4.91
N SER A 110 -9.79 23.90 -5.21
CA SER A 110 -10.87 23.55 -6.16
C SER A 110 -12.23 24.04 -5.68
N ILE A 111 -12.62 23.66 -4.45
CA ILE A 111 -13.92 24.03 -3.87
C ILE A 111 -14.03 25.54 -3.71
N ARG A 112 -12.95 26.20 -3.29
CA ARG A 112 -12.87 27.65 -3.20
C ARG A 112 -13.19 28.29 -4.56
N GLY A 113 -12.57 27.80 -5.64
CA GLY A 113 -12.84 28.27 -7.00
C GLY A 113 -14.30 28.14 -7.40
N GLU A 114 -14.92 26.98 -7.15
CA GLU A 114 -16.34 26.75 -7.40
C GLU A 114 -17.22 27.73 -6.62
N VAL A 115 -16.96 27.89 -5.31
CA VAL A 115 -17.71 28.82 -4.45
C VAL A 115 -17.60 30.26 -4.95
N TYR A 116 -16.43 30.71 -5.40
CA TYR A 116 -16.30 32.06 -5.99
C TYR A 116 -17.12 32.23 -7.26
N ILE A 117 -17.13 31.24 -8.15
CA ILE A 117 -17.96 31.28 -9.36
C ILE A 117 -19.45 31.40 -8.98
N TYR A 118 -19.91 30.63 -7.99
CA TYR A 118 -21.28 30.72 -7.49
C TYR A 118 -21.60 32.08 -6.86
N LEU A 119 -20.68 32.64 -6.07
CA LEU A 119 -20.85 33.95 -5.45
C LEU A 119 -20.89 35.07 -6.50
N ASP A 120 -20.00 35.04 -7.50
CA ASP A 120 -19.99 36.00 -8.59
C ASP A 120 -21.27 35.91 -9.43
N LEU A 121 -21.76 34.69 -9.71
CA LEU A 121 -23.02 34.51 -10.41
C LEU A 121 -24.20 35.05 -9.59
N ALA A 122 -24.25 34.75 -8.29
CA ALA A 122 -25.32 35.22 -7.40
C ALA A 122 -25.29 36.75 -7.19
N ALA A 123 -24.10 37.36 -7.17
CA ALA A 123 -23.93 38.81 -7.08
C ALA A 123 -24.39 39.53 -8.36
N ASN A 124 -24.24 38.88 -9.53
CA ASN A 124 -24.59 39.45 -10.83
C ASN A 124 -25.99 39.01 -11.35
N GLY A 125 -26.61 38.01 -10.73
CA GLY A 125 -27.95 37.52 -11.07
C GLY A 125 -28.61 36.92 -9.84
N GLY A 126 -29.61 37.62 -9.30
CA GLY A 126 -30.32 37.25 -8.07
C GLY A 126 -31.05 35.92 -8.16
N ILE A 127 -30.35 34.82 -7.88
CA ILE A 127 -30.93 33.48 -7.80
C ILE A 127 -30.80 32.98 -6.35
N SER A 128 -31.96 32.65 -5.77
CA SER A 128 -32.09 31.94 -4.49
C SER A 128 -31.79 30.45 -4.71
N TYR A 129 -30.81 29.91 -3.98
CA TYR A 129 -30.56 28.46 -3.94
C TYR A 129 -30.96 27.87 -2.58
N SER A 130 -31.78 26.82 -2.61
CA SER A 130 -32.01 25.95 -1.46
C SER A 130 -30.89 24.92 -1.36
N TYR A 131 -30.15 24.96 -0.26
CA TYR A 131 -29.16 23.94 0.07
C TYR A 131 -29.89 22.69 0.57
N SER A 132 -29.83 21.58 -0.16
CA SER A 132 -30.28 20.27 0.31
C SER A 132 -29.06 19.36 0.41
N PRO A 133 -28.51 19.15 1.62
CA PRO A 133 -27.39 18.25 1.77
C PRO A 133 -27.93 16.81 1.77
N LEU A 134 -27.57 16.05 0.74
CA LEU A 134 -27.68 14.60 0.78
C LEU A 134 -26.57 14.07 1.71
N TYR A 135 -26.85 14.05 3.01
CA TYR A 135 -26.17 13.14 3.92
C TYR A 135 -26.97 11.83 3.93
N TYR A 136 -26.33 10.75 3.50
CA TYR A 136 -26.84 9.38 3.61
C TYR A 136 -26.88 8.92 5.06
#